data_AF-A0AAV5XYE7-F1
#
_entry.id   AF-A0AAV5XYE7-F1
#
_cell.length_a   1.000
_cell.length_b   1.000
_cell.length_c   1.000
_cell.angle_alpha   90.00
_cell.angle_beta   90.00
_cell.angle_gamma   90.00
#
_symmetry.space_group_name_H-M   'P 1'
#
loop_
_entity.id
_entity.type
_entity.pdbx_description
1 polymer ?
#
loop_
_entity_poly.entity_id
_entity_poly.type
_entity_poly.pdbx_seq_one_letter_code
_entity_poly.pdbx_strand_id
1 'polypeptide(L)'
;MRARLIGLVVVAGIALAGCATGAPFRKIETIPSGKAVIYIYRPSALGPAVQYDVKRGDTVITTMKAQGYYPYITDPGEVELWAETESKASVTLDVKPGEVYFVKAGIGMGFFVGRPRLQVVPREEGEKEIAECCKFVESEASK
;
A
#
# COMPACT_ATOMS: atom_id res chain seq x y z
N MET A 1 14.45 53.99 -31.07
CA MET A 1 15.54 53.20 -30.44
C MET A 1 14.97 52.56 -29.19
N ARG A 2 14.49 51.30 -29.27
CA ARG A 2 15.21 50.05 -28.94
C ARG A 2 15.62 49.95 -27.46
N ALA A 3 14.78 49.23 -26.70
CA ALA A 3 15.04 48.23 -25.65
C ALA A 3 16.04 48.59 -24.52
N ARG A 4 15.76 48.28 -23.25
CA ARG A 4 15.92 46.90 -22.73
C ARG A 4 15.09 46.68 -21.46
N LEU A 5 14.05 45.86 -21.57
CA LEU A 5 13.53 45.08 -20.45
C LEU A 5 14.56 43.99 -20.13
N ILE A 6 15.21 44.05 -18.97
CA ILE A 6 15.97 42.93 -18.43
C ILE A 6 15.01 42.22 -17.46
N GLY A 7 14.43 41.13 -17.97
CA GLY A 7 13.48 40.30 -17.25
C GLY A 7 14.12 39.63 -16.05
N LEU A 8 13.51 39.82 -14.88
CA LEU A 8 13.81 39.06 -13.67
C LEU A 8 13.09 37.70 -13.79
N VAL A 9 13.71 36.73 -14.47
CA VAL A 9 13.20 35.35 -14.46
C VAL A 9 13.72 34.69 -13.19
N VAL A 10 12.96 34.82 -12.11
CA VAL A 10 13.12 33.97 -10.91
C VAL A 10 12.53 32.61 -11.25
N VAL A 11 13.37 31.68 -11.73
CA VAL A 11 13.00 30.25 -11.76
C VAL A 11 13.04 29.77 -10.32
N ALA A 12 11.93 29.95 -9.60
CA ALA A 12 11.69 29.26 -8.35
C ALA A 12 11.54 27.77 -8.68
N GLY A 13 12.61 27.00 -8.44
CA GLY A 13 12.56 25.55 -8.50
C GLY A 13 11.56 25.03 -7.48
N ILE A 14 10.36 24.71 -7.92
CA ILE A 14 9.39 23.97 -7.13
C ILE A 14 9.96 22.57 -6.97
N ALA A 15 10.59 22.33 -5.82
CA ALA A 15 10.88 20.98 -5.36
C ALA A 15 9.53 20.27 -5.17
N LEU A 16 9.12 19.47 -6.15
CA LEU A 16 8.07 18.47 -6.00
C LEU A 16 8.60 17.34 -5.11
N ALA A 17 8.82 17.64 -3.83
CA ALA A 17 8.93 16.61 -2.81
C ALA A 17 7.52 16.04 -2.59
N GLY A 18 7.15 15.06 -3.40
CA GLY A 18 5.97 14.22 -3.18
C GLY A 18 6.18 13.40 -1.92
N CYS A 19 6.01 14.03 -0.75
CA CYS A 19 5.91 13.32 0.51
C CYS A 19 4.63 12.47 0.41
N ALA A 20 4.76 11.15 0.44
CA ALA A 20 3.60 10.28 0.63
C ALA A 20 2.93 10.70 1.96
N THR A 21 1.82 11.44 1.85
CA THR A 21 1.08 11.98 2.99
C THR A 21 0.31 10.84 3.63
N GLY A 22 0.90 10.20 4.64
CA GLY A 22 0.25 9.18 5.45
C GLY A 22 0.92 9.08 6.81
N ALA A 23 0.15 8.70 7.83
CA ALA A 23 0.68 8.50 9.17
C ALA A 23 1.73 7.36 9.15
N PRO A 24 2.81 7.43 9.95
CA PRO A 24 3.74 6.31 10.08
C PRO A 24 3.01 5.05 10.58
N PHE A 25 3.65 3.89 10.42
CA PHE A 25 3.12 2.65 10.95
C PHE A 25 2.80 2.75 12.45
N ARG A 26 1.58 2.35 12.80
CA ARG A 26 1.15 2.14 14.18
C ARG A 26 0.47 0.78 14.25
N LYS A 27 0.95 -0.05 15.17
CA LYS A 27 0.30 -1.31 15.48
C LYS A 27 -1.03 -1.03 16.17
N ILE A 28 -2.09 -1.71 15.74
CA ILE A 28 -3.37 -1.75 16.44
C ILE A 28 -3.13 -2.36 17.83
N GLU A 29 -3.35 -1.57 18.87
CA GLU A 29 -3.10 -1.96 20.27
C GLU A 29 -4.12 -2.99 20.77
N THR A 30 -5.35 -2.94 20.26
CA THR A 30 -6.41 -3.86 20.66
C THR A 30 -7.17 -4.33 19.43
N ILE A 31 -7.06 -5.63 19.14
CA ILE A 31 -7.86 -6.29 18.10
C ILE A 31 -9.28 -6.46 18.64
N PRO A 32 -10.33 -6.04 17.89
CA PRO A 32 -11.71 -6.26 18.32
C PRO A 32 -11.97 -7.74 18.63
N SER A 33 -12.79 -8.00 19.66
CA SER A 33 -13.09 -9.37 20.09
C SER A 33 -13.60 -10.23 18.93
N GLY A 34 -13.03 -11.43 18.80
CA GLY A 34 -13.38 -12.38 17.74
C GLY A 34 -12.86 -12.02 16.34
N LYS A 35 -12.11 -10.92 16.16
CA LYS A 35 -11.51 -10.52 14.88
C LYS A 35 -10.01 -10.85 14.82
N ALA A 36 -9.45 -10.66 13.63
CA ALA A 36 -8.02 -10.69 13.36
C ALA A 36 -7.61 -9.46 12.54
N VAL A 37 -6.31 -9.21 12.43
CA VAL A 37 -5.76 -8.13 11.60
C VAL A 37 -4.82 -8.68 10.55
N ILE A 38 -4.99 -8.27 9.31
CA ILE A 38 -4.03 -8.50 8.22
C ILE A 38 -3.47 -7.13 7.83
N TYR A 39 -2.18 -6.89 8.08
CA TYR A 39 -1.48 -5.73 7.54
C TYR A 39 -1.10 -6.01 6.10
N ILE A 40 -1.70 -5.28 5.17
CA ILE A 40 -1.35 -5.32 3.76
C ILE A 40 -0.42 -4.14 3.52
N TYR A 41 0.80 -4.37 3.06
CA TYR A 41 1.81 -3.30 2.98
C TYR A 41 2.73 -3.47 1.78
N ARG A 42 3.17 -2.37 1.19
CA ARG A 42 4.10 -2.35 0.05
C ARG A 42 5.36 -1.60 0.42
N PRO A 43 6.45 -2.29 0.81
CA PRO A 43 7.66 -1.61 1.28
C PRO A 43 8.46 -0.95 0.15
N SER A 44 8.27 -1.41 -1.09
CA SER A 44 9.02 -0.91 -2.25
C SER A 44 8.56 0.48 -2.69
N ALA A 45 9.53 1.35 -2.97
CA ALA A 45 9.34 2.65 -3.64
C ALA A 45 9.30 2.54 -5.18
N LEU A 46 9.53 1.35 -5.75
CA LEU A 46 9.52 1.15 -7.20
C LEU A 46 8.11 1.32 -7.75
N GLY A 47 7.98 2.02 -8.89
CA GLY A 47 6.70 2.27 -9.55
C GLY A 47 5.73 3.11 -8.71
N PRO A 48 6.10 4.32 -8.26
CA PRO A 48 5.27 5.17 -7.39
C PRO A 48 3.96 5.61 -8.05
N ALA A 49 3.92 5.68 -9.39
CA ALA A 49 2.72 5.98 -10.15
C ALA A 49 1.76 4.78 -10.30
N VAL A 50 2.23 3.56 -10.04
CA VAL A 50 1.42 2.34 -10.17
C VAL A 50 0.74 2.06 -8.84
N GLN A 51 -0.59 2.16 -8.83
CA GLN A 51 -1.46 1.81 -7.71
C GLN A 51 -2.46 0.74 -8.18
N TYR A 52 -2.91 -0.12 -7.29
CA TYR A 52 -3.85 -1.19 -7.62
C TYR A 52 -4.69 -1.56 -6.41
N ASP A 53 -5.89 -2.04 -6.67
CA ASP A 53 -6.80 -2.48 -5.62
C ASP A 53 -6.40 -3.86 -5.11
N VAL A 54 -6.37 -3.99 -3.79
CA VAL A 54 -6.38 -5.28 -3.10
C VAL A 54 -7.82 -5.55 -2.67
N LYS A 55 -8.32 -6.71 -3.07
CA LYS A 55 -9.73 -7.11 -2.96
C LYS A 55 -9.89 -8.40 -2.17
N ARG A 56 -11.07 -8.56 -1.58
CA ARG A 56 -11.58 -9.82 -1.03
C ARG A 56 -12.94 -10.09 -1.67
N GLY A 57 -13.07 -11.18 -2.43
CA GLY A 57 -14.21 -11.34 -3.33
C GLY A 57 -14.30 -10.13 -4.27
N ASP A 58 -15.49 -9.53 -4.38
CA ASP A 58 -15.71 -8.34 -5.21
C ASP A 58 -15.46 -7.01 -4.47
N THR A 59 -15.16 -7.06 -3.17
CA THR A 59 -14.99 -5.87 -2.34
C THR A 59 -13.55 -5.36 -2.39
N VAL A 60 -13.37 -4.08 -2.71
CA VAL A 60 -12.09 -3.37 -2.56
C VAL A 60 -11.81 -3.14 -1.08
N ILE A 61 -10.69 -3.68 -0.60
CA ILE A 61 -10.23 -3.49 0.77
C ILE A 61 -9.40 -2.21 0.88
N THR A 62 -8.48 -2.01 -0.07
CA THR A 62 -7.61 -0.84 -0.13
C THR A 62 -7.02 -0.68 -1.53
N THR A 63 -6.69 0.55 -1.91
CA THR A 63 -5.89 0.84 -3.12
C THR A 63 -4.43 0.99 -2.68
N MET A 64 -3.61 -0.01 -3.00
CA MET A 64 -2.24 -0.09 -2.50
C MET A 64 -1.30 0.88 -3.23
N LYS A 65 -0.65 1.75 -2.45
CA LYS A 65 0.32 2.76 -2.92
C LYS A 65 1.75 2.35 -2.58
N ALA A 66 2.73 2.87 -3.31
CA ALA A 66 4.14 2.63 -2.98
C ALA A 66 4.45 3.14 -1.57
N GLN A 67 5.24 2.38 -0.79
CA GLN A 67 5.53 2.67 0.62
C GLN A 67 4.27 2.86 1.47
N GLY A 68 3.18 2.19 1.11
CA GLY A 68 1.88 2.26 1.80
C GLY A 68 1.61 1.04 2.68
N TYR A 69 0.78 1.20 3.70
CA TYR A 69 0.15 0.09 4.42
C TYR A 69 -1.32 0.35 4.73
N TYR A 70 -2.06 -0.74 4.90
CA TYR A 70 -3.45 -0.73 5.34
C TYR A 70 -3.72 -1.89 6.33
N PRO A 71 -4.27 -1.62 7.53
CA PRO A 71 -4.72 -2.65 8.45
C PRO A 71 -6.12 -3.14 8.09
N TYR A 72 -6.23 -4.36 7.58
CA TYR A 72 -7.51 -5.00 7.31
C TYR A 72 -7.99 -5.82 8.51
N ILE A 73 -9.01 -5.34 9.22
CA ILE A 73 -9.68 -6.09 10.30
C ILE A 73 -10.70 -7.04 9.68
N THR A 74 -10.58 -8.34 9.97
CA THR A 74 -11.40 -9.38 9.35
C THR A 74 -11.91 -10.39 10.37
N ASP A 75 -13.01 -11.06 10.02
CA ASP A 75 -13.41 -12.32 10.64
C ASP A 75 -12.36 -13.42 10.42
N PRO A 76 -12.19 -14.34 11.39
CA PRO A 76 -11.41 -15.56 11.24
C PRO A 76 -11.95 -16.50 10.14
N GLY A 77 -11.10 -17.42 9.71
CA GLY A 77 -11.37 -18.40 8.66
C GLY A 77 -10.47 -18.17 7.44
N GLU A 78 -10.85 -18.81 6.33
CA GLU A 78 -10.12 -18.65 5.08
C GLU A 78 -10.34 -17.25 4.48
N VAL A 79 -9.24 -16.52 4.28
CA VAL A 79 -9.24 -15.19 3.69
C VAL A 79 -8.35 -15.19 2.45
N GLU A 80 -8.97 -15.11 1.27
CA GLU A 80 -8.28 -14.82 0.02
C GLU A 80 -8.21 -13.31 -0.21
N LEU A 81 -7.00 -12.80 -0.46
CA LEU A 81 -6.75 -11.46 -0.95
C LEU A 81 -6.17 -11.53 -2.34
N TRP A 82 -6.67 -10.70 -3.25
CA TRP A 82 -6.20 -10.67 -4.63
C TRP A 82 -6.10 -9.25 -5.18
N ALA A 83 -5.26 -9.09 -6.20
CA ALA A 83 -5.05 -7.84 -6.92
C ALA A 83 -4.82 -8.14 -8.40
N GLU A 84 -5.18 -7.20 -9.27
CA GLU A 84 -5.07 -7.40 -10.72
C GLU A 84 -4.74 -6.08 -11.44
N THR A 85 -3.78 -6.16 -12.36
CA THR A 85 -3.50 -5.13 -13.37
C THR A 85 -3.46 -5.78 -14.75
N GLU A 86 -2.28 -6.06 -15.32
CA GLU A 86 -2.12 -6.94 -16.49
C GLU A 86 -2.28 -8.42 -16.14
N SER A 87 -2.04 -8.77 -14.88
CA SER A 87 -2.17 -10.13 -14.38
C SER A 87 -2.72 -10.14 -12.97
N LYS A 88 -3.48 -11.18 -12.63
CA LYS A 88 -3.98 -11.43 -11.29
C LYS A 88 -2.92 -12.08 -10.40
N ALA A 89 -2.82 -11.62 -9.16
CA ALA A 89 -2.08 -12.27 -8.08
C ALA A 89 -3.02 -12.45 -6.88
N SER A 90 -2.96 -13.60 -6.21
CA SER A 90 -3.73 -13.86 -5.00
C SER A 90 -2.91 -14.59 -3.95
N VAL A 91 -3.33 -14.43 -2.69
CA VAL A 91 -2.84 -15.18 -1.53
C VAL A 91 -4.01 -15.57 -0.65
N THR A 92 -3.93 -16.77 -0.06
CA THR A 92 -4.93 -17.28 0.87
C THR A 92 -4.29 -17.49 2.24
N LEU A 93 -4.98 -17.05 3.30
CA LEU A 93 -4.55 -17.18 4.68
C LEU A 93 -5.62 -17.93 5.49
N ASP A 94 -5.18 -18.84 6.36
CA ASP A 94 -6.01 -19.36 7.45
C ASP A 94 -5.90 -18.45 8.67
N VAL A 95 -6.91 -17.60 8.85
CA VAL A 95 -6.91 -16.50 9.82
C VAL A 95 -7.55 -16.94 11.13
N LYS A 96 -6.85 -16.75 12.24
CA LYS A 96 -7.31 -17.12 13.59
C LYS A 96 -7.70 -15.89 14.41
N PRO A 97 -8.69 -16.01 15.31
CA PRO A 97 -9.12 -14.90 16.16
C PRO A 97 -7.96 -14.42 17.05
N GLY A 98 -7.83 -13.09 17.19
CA GLY A 98 -6.78 -12.46 17.99
C GLY A 98 -5.39 -12.44 17.34
N GLU A 99 -5.23 -12.98 16.13
CA GLU A 99 -3.94 -13.04 15.45
C GLU A 99 -3.71 -11.86 14.49
N VAL A 100 -2.43 -11.58 14.26
CA VAL A 100 -1.92 -10.56 13.34
C VAL A 100 -1.13 -11.20 12.19
N TYR A 101 -1.47 -10.86 10.96
CA TYR A 101 -0.83 -11.36 9.75
C TYR A 101 -0.26 -10.23 8.91
N PHE A 102 0.67 -10.56 8.02
CA PHE A 102 1.34 -9.62 7.14
C PHE A 102 1.29 -10.14 5.71
N VAL A 103 0.75 -9.31 4.82
CA VAL A 103 0.72 -9.56 3.38
C VAL A 103 1.52 -8.47 2.69
N LYS A 104 2.70 -8.87 2.21
CA LYS A 104 3.60 -8.04 1.44
C LYS A 104 3.07 -7.90 0.02
N ALA A 105 2.86 -6.66 -0.37
CA ALA A 105 2.41 -6.24 -1.68
C ALA A 105 3.61 -5.67 -2.47
N GLY A 106 3.61 -5.87 -3.77
CA GLY A 106 4.68 -5.39 -4.64
C GLY A 106 4.26 -5.28 -6.10
N ILE A 107 5.17 -4.76 -6.91
CA ILE A 107 5.02 -4.66 -8.36
C ILE A 107 6.17 -5.43 -9.03
N GLY A 108 5.82 -6.37 -9.89
CA GLY A 108 6.72 -6.98 -10.87
C GLY A 108 6.66 -6.28 -12.22
N MET A 109 7.63 -6.59 -13.09
CA MET A 109 7.67 -6.08 -14.45
C MET A 109 6.48 -6.60 -15.27
N GLY A 110 5.80 -5.69 -15.97
CA GLY A 110 4.81 -5.98 -17.01
C GLY A 110 5.20 -5.34 -18.34
N PHE A 111 4.35 -5.48 -19.35
CA PHE A 111 4.67 -4.98 -20.70
C PHE A 111 4.37 -3.49 -20.86
N PHE A 112 3.25 -3.03 -20.32
CA PHE A 112 2.84 -1.62 -20.23
C PHE A 112 2.64 -1.16 -18.78
N VAL A 113 2.05 -2.01 -17.93
CA VAL A 113 1.73 -1.71 -16.52
C VAL A 113 2.36 -2.76 -15.61
N GLY A 114 2.89 -2.33 -14.46
CA GLY A 114 3.45 -3.23 -13.47
C GLY A 114 2.43 -4.25 -12.94
N ARG A 115 2.86 -5.49 -12.75
CA ARG A 115 2.01 -6.61 -12.30
C ARG A 115 2.00 -6.73 -10.77
N PRO A 116 0.85 -6.87 -10.10
CA PRO A 116 0.81 -7.03 -8.67
C PRO A 116 1.51 -8.31 -8.22
N ARG A 117 2.10 -8.26 -7.04
CA ARG A 117 2.55 -9.42 -6.26
C ARG A 117 1.98 -9.31 -4.86
N LEU A 118 1.50 -10.44 -4.35
CA LEU A 118 1.05 -10.58 -2.97
C LEU A 118 1.78 -11.79 -2.37
N GLN A 119 2.25 -11.66 -1.14
CA GLN A 119 2.95 -12.73 -0.44
C GLN A 119 2.64 -12.65 1.06
N VAL A 120 2.31 -13.78 1.68
CA VAL A 120 2.25 -13.89 3.13
C VAL A 120 3.68 -13.97 3.65
N VAL A 121 4.03 -13.12 4.62
CA VAL A 121 5.36 -13.11 5.24
C VAL A 121 5.28 -13.47 6.72
N PRO A 122 6.37 -13.98 7.32
CA PRO A 122 6.46 -14.17 8.76
C PRO A 122 6.21 -12.85 9.51
N ARG A 123 5.61 -12.95 10.70
CA ARG A 123 5.27 -11.78 11.53
C ARG A 123 6.46 -10.87 11.79
N GLU A 124 7.60 -11.46 12.17
CA GLU A 124 8.82 -10.72 12.50
C GLU A 124 9.36 -9.91 11.31
N GLU A 125 9.35 -10.51 10.12
CA GLU A 125 9.76 -9.85 8.88
C GLU A 125 8.78 -8.71 8.54
N GLY A 126 7.48 -9.00 8.56
CA GLY A 126 6.44 -8.01 8.25
C GLY A 126 6.45 -6.81 9.19
N GLU A 127 6.60 -7.03 10.50
CA GLU A 127 6.68 -5.97 11.51
C GLU A 127 7.91 -5.07 11.30
N LYS A 128 9.03 -5.64 10.90
CA LYS A 128 10.24 -4.86 10.59
C LYS A 128 10.05 -4.02 9.34
N GLU A 129 9.64 -4.64 8.23
CA GLU A 129 9.53 -3.95 6.95
C GLU A 129 8.49 -2.83 6.95
N ILE A 130 7.33 -3.06 7.58
CA ILE A 130 6.26 -2.07 7.67
C ILE A 130 6.68 -0.86 8.50
N ALA A 131 7.45 -1.08 9.58
CA ALA A 131 7.93 -0.03 10.47
C ALA A 131 9.00 0.86 9.82
N GLU A 132 9.84 0.29 8.95
CA GLU A 132 10.95 1.01 8.31
C GLU A 132 10.49 2.04 7.27
N CYS A 133 9.41 1.78 6.53
CA CYS A 133 9.11 2.58 5.34
C CYS A 133 7.64 2.94 5.13
N CYS A 134 6.70 2.22 5.74
CA CYS A 134 5.31 2.30 5.28
C CYS A 134 4.53 3.45 5.95
N LYS A 135 3.71 4.13 5.14
CA LYS A 135 2.75 5.14 5.56
C LYS A 135 1.32 4.63 5.38
N PHE A 136 0.44 5.04 6.27
CA PHE A 136 -0.96 4.64 6.24
C PHE A 136 -1.60 5.13 4.95
N VAL A 137 -2.30 4.24 4.27
CA VAL A 137 -3.10 4.55 3.09
C VAL A 137 -4.56 4.54 3.49
N GLU A 138 -5.23 5.67 3.32
CA GLU A 138 -6.68 5.73 3.52
C GLU A 138 -7.37 4.89 2.43
N SER A 139 -8.33 4.05 2.83
CA SER A 139 -9.10 3.24 1.88
C SER A 139 -10.04 4.14 1.09
N GLU A 140 -9.77 4.36 -0.19
CA GLU A 140 -10.65 5.09 -1.11
C GLU A 140 -11.84 4.21 -1.60
N ALA A 141 -12.15 3.11 -0.90
CA ALA A 141 -13.22 2.16 -1.22
C ALA A 141 -14.66 2.72 -1.02
N SER A 142 -14.79 4.03 -0.80
CA SER A 142 -16.07 4.72 -0.65
C SER A 142 -16.09 5.97 -1.53
N LYS A 143 -16.23 5.75 -2.85
CA LYS A 143 -16.85 6.70 -3.78
C LYS A 143 -17.77 5.93 -4.72
#